data_AF-A0AAN4Y7S6-F1
#
_entry.id   AF-A0AAN4Y7S6-F1
#
_cell.length_a   1.000
_cell.length_b   1.000
_cell.length_c   1.000
_cell.angle_alpha   90.00
_cell.angle_beta   90.00
_cell.angle_gamma   90.00
#
_symmetry.space_group_name_H-M   'P 1'
#
loop_
_entity.id
_entity.type
_entity.pdbx_description
1 polymer ?
#
loop_
_entity_poly.entity_id
_entity_poly.type
_entity_poly.pdbx_seq_one_letter_code
_entity_poly.pdbx_strand_id
1 'polypeptide(L)'
;MAFGDDTADIADTDAVHWIASLTKFVTTIAVMQCVEKGQLDLDSDIGKVLPEWQDPQILTGFNEKDEPIFRPATKAITLRQRVTSMKLGEYMKRHIFDVVSANDITFHLDQREDLRARKAKNWQRVGQSLEEEKNPVMPNPVAEGQGGGGLYATVNEMLKIYHGVLTEKLLRPETIKIMFQPQLENNVGLDKPDEYPVFVRNAIWNAVPSDVSVSFGLGGLVNIAAVPERRGVNSLTWSGIPNCYWVSQSVLNEMKVLAHSWVNLVDRY
;
A
#
# COMPACT_ATOMS: atom_id res chain seq x y z
N MET A 1 -5.76 15.86 -23.63
CA MET A 1 -4.73 15.94 -24.69
C MET A 1 -3.52 15.17 -24.19
N ALA A 2 -3.26 14.01 -24.78
CA ALA A 2 -1.98 13.32 -24.63
C ALA A 2 -0.94 14.07 -25.46
N PHE A 3 0.20 14.39 -24.87
CA PHE A 3 1.34 14.96 -25.57
C PHE A 3 2.45 13.90 -25.59
N GLY A 4 2.91 13.52 -26.78
CA GLY A 4 4.11 12.71 -27.01
C GLY A 4 3.87 11.50 -27.91
N ASP A 5 4.58 11.48 -29.04
CA ASP A 5 4.72 10.48 -30.12
C ASP A 5 3.99 9.12 -30.03
N ASP A 6 3.52 8.66 -31.19
CA ASP A 6 2.81 7.40 -31.52
C ASP A 6 3.60 6.10 -31.24
N THR A 7 4.57 6.14 -30.32
CA THR A 7 5.18 4.95 -29.68
C THR A 7 5.03 4.96 -28.17
N ALA A 8 4.04 5.68 -27.63
CA ALA A 8 3.64 5.50 -26.24
C ALA A 8 3.31 4.01 -26.06
N ASP A 9 4.24 3.25 -25.49
CA ASP A 9 4.04 1.87 -25.05
C ASP A 9 2.69 1.87 -24.34
N ILE A 10 1.67 1.31 -25.01
CA ILE A 10 0.39 1.01 -24.39
C ILE A 10 0.78 0.28 -23.12
N ALA A 11 0.34 0.76 -21.96
CA ALA A 11 0.71 0.21 -20.67
C ALA A 11 0.47 -1.31 -20.68
N ASP A 12 1.54 -2.06 -20.96
CA ASP A 12 1.48 -3.49 -21.13
C ASP A 12 1.17 -4.05 -19.75
N THR A 13 0.12 -4.87 -19.64
CA THR A 13 -0.21 -5.51 -18.38
C THR A 13 0.89 -6.43 -17.88
N ASP A 14 1.83 -6.80 -18.77
CA ASP A 14 3.04 -7.57 -18.49
C ASP A 14 4.27 -6.69 -18.19
N ALA A 15 4.16 -5.36 -18.27
CA ALA A 15 5.24 -4.49 -17.81
C ALA A 15 5.43 -4.60 -16.29
N VAL A 16 6.68 -4.68 -15.86
CA VAL A 16 7.05 -4.80 -14.45
C VAL A 16 7.25 -3.42 -13.88
N HIS A 17 6.58 -3.15 -12.78
CA HIS A 17 6.58 -1.84 -12.19
C HIS A 17 7.02 -1.89 -10.73
N TRP A 18 7.59 -0.80 -10.24
CA TRP A 18 7.78 -0.62 -8.80
C TRP A 18 6.44 -0.23 -8.17
N ILE A 19 5.84 -1.09 -7.36
CA ILE A 19 4.46 -0.88 -6.85
C ILE A 19 4.41 0.06 -5.63
N ALA A 20 5.58 0.45 -5.11
CA ALA A 20 5.75 1.32 -3.95
C ALA A 20 4.76 0.96 -2.83
N SER A 21 4.03 1.93 -2.28
CA SER A 21 3.11 1.77 -1.15
C SER A 21 2.00 0.73 -1.33
N LEU A 22 1.71 0.22 -2.54
CA LEU A 22 0.82 -0.95 -2.72
C LEU A 22 1.38 -2.20 -2.04
N THR A 23 2.69 -2.27 -1.81
CA THR A 23 3.35 -3.30 -0.99
C THR A 23 2.75 -3.41 0.41
N LYS A 24 2.25 -2.30 0.96
CA LYS A 24 1.63 -2.27 2.30
C LYS A 24 0.40 -3.17 2.38
N PHE A 25 -0.41 -3.21 1.33
CA PHE A 25 -1.58 -4.08 1.28
C PHE A 25 -1.19 -5.56 1.32
N VAL A 26 -0.20 -5.96 0.51
CA VAL A 26 0.34 -7.34 0.51
C VAL A 26 0.95 -7.69 1.87
N THR A 27 1.64 -6.73 2.50
CA THR A 27 2.19 -6.90 3.85
C THR A 27 1.10 -7.05 4.89
N THR A 28 0.01 -6.28 4.78
CA THR A 28 -1.15 -6.42 5.65
C THR A 28 -1.76 -7.81 5.53
N ILE A 29 -1.91 -8.37 4.32
CA ILE A 29 -2.38 -9.76 4.15
C ILE A 29 -1.48 -10.74 4.92
N ALA A 30 -0.16 -10.61 4.79
CA ALA A 30 0.77 -11.48 5.50
C ALA A 30 0.64 -11.39 7.03
N VAL A 31 0.48 -10.16 7.55
CA VAL A 31 0.23 -9.91 8.99
C VAL A 31 -1.10 -10.55 9.42
N MET A 32 -2.17 -10.36 8.66
CA MET A 32 -3.48 -10.92 8.98
C MET A 32 -3.47 -12.46 8.93
N GLN A 33 -2.72 -13.09 8.03
CA GLN A 33 -2.52 -14.53 8.06
C GLN A 33 -1.82 -15.00 9.34
N CYS A 34 -0.93 -14.19 9.92
CA CYS A 34 -0.31 -14.51 11.20
C CYS A 34 -1.30 -14.38 12.36
N VAL A 35 -2.17 -13.36 12.33
CA VAL A 35 -3.29 -13.22 13.27
C VAL A 35 -4.21 -14.45 13.18
N GLU A 36 -4.54 -14.89 11.97
CA GLU A 36 -5.40 -16.06 11.77
C GLU A 36 -4.83 -17.36 12.33
N LYS A 37 -3.50 -17.46 12.37
CA LYS A 37 -2.73 -18.59 12.93
C LYS A 37 -2.52 -18.46 14.44
N GLY A 38 -3.02 -17.41 15.08
CA GLY A 38 -2.79 -17.11 16.50
C GLY A 38 -1.34 -16.77 16.82
N GLN A 39 -0.52 -16.46 15.81
CA GLN A 39 0.86 -16.04 15.98
C GLN A 39 0.96 -14.55 16.34
N LEU A 40 -0.10 -13.82 16.02
CA LEU A 40 -0.31 -12.43 16.40
C LEU A 40 -1.68 -12.23 17.02
N ASP A 41 -1.74 -11.19 17.82
CA ASP A 41 -2.96 -10.55 18.28
C ASP A 41 -2.80 -9.05 17.96
N LEU A 42 -3.83 -8.46 17.35
CA LEU A 42 -3.84 -7.06 16.91
C LEU A 42 -3.78 -6.08 18.08
N ASP A 43 -4.29 -6.47 19.25
CA ASP A 43 -4.42 -5.63 20.44
C ASP A 43 -3.35 -5.94 21.49
N SER A 44 -2.54 -6.97 21.27
CA SER A 44 -1.45 -7.33 22.16
C SER A 44 -0.26 -6.36 22.05
N ASP A 45 0.36 -6.08 23.19
CA ASP A 45 1.55 -5.24 23.32
C ASP A 45 2.72 -5.73 22.43
N ILE A 46 3.20 -4.85 21.54
CA ILE A 46 4.34 -5.12 20.65
C ILE A 46 5.63 -5.39 21.40
N GLY A 47 5.80 -4.86 22.62
CA GLY A 47 7.01 -5.03 23.41
C GLY A 47 7.34 -6.49 23.72
N LYS A 48 6.35 -7.39 23.58
CA LYS A 48 6.51 -8.84 23.67
C LYS A 48 7.22 -9.46 22.46
N VAL A 49 7.17 -8.80 21.29
CA VAL A 49 7.69 -9.29 20.01
C VAL A 49 8.86 -8.45 19.50
N LEU A 50 8.82 -7.13 19.69
CA LEU A 50 9.91 -6.19 19.40
C LEU A 50 10.28 -5.47 20.71
N PRO A 51 11.19 -6.03 21.52
CA PRO A 51 11.60 -5.42 22.80
C PRO A 51 12.14 -3.99 22.64
N GLU A 52 12.72 -3.66 21.49
CA GLU A 52 13.20 -2.31 21.16
C GLU A 52 12.08 -1.27 20.98
N TRP A 53 10.82 -1.70 20.97
CA TRP A 53 9.62 -0.85 20.91
C TRP A 53 8.86 -0.78 22.25
N GLN A 54 9.45 -1.23 23.36
CA GLN A 54 8.81 -1.12 24.68
C GLN A 54 8.60 0.33 25.13
N ASP A 55 9.48 1.25 24.75
CA ASP A 55 9.41 2.68 25.13
C ASP A 55 9.43 3.62 23.90
N PRO A 56 8.40 3.60 23.03
CA PRO A 56 8.43 4.38 21.82
C PRO A 56 8.13 5.86 22.09
N GLN A 57 8.89 6.71 21.41
CA GLN A 57 8.72 8.16 21.45
C GLN A 57 7.83 8.62 20.29
N ILE A 58 6.81 9.44 20.59
CA ILE A 58 5.94 10.07 19.59
C ILE A 58 6.52 11.44 19.26
N LEU A 59 6.86 11.66 17.98
CA LEU A 59 7.23 12.98 17.47
C LEU A 59 6.00 13.91 17.53
N THR A 60 6.10 15.01 18.26
CA THR A 60 5.02 15.98 18.46
C THR A 60 5.24 17.31 17.76
N GLY A 61 6.41 17.52 17.16
CA GLY A 61 6.75 18.73 16.42
C GLY A 61 8.25 18.93 16.34
N PHE A 62 8.65 20.10 15.88
CA PHE A 62 10.04 20.56 15.87
C PHE A 62 10.12 21.87 16.67
N ASN A 63 11.22 22.07 17.41
CA ASN A 63 11.44 23.32 18.14
C ASN A 63 11.88 24.45 17.19
N GLU A 64 12.12 25.65 17.71
CA GLU A 64 12.56 26.82 16.93
C GLU A 64 13.91 26.63 16.18
N LYS A 65 14.61 25.51 16.43
CA LYS A 65 15.87 25.14 15.80
C LYS A 65 15.74 23.95 14.84
N ASP A 66 14.51 23.58 14.46
CA ASP A 66 14.20 22.38 13.67
C ASP A 66 14.63 21.05 14.32
N GLU A 67 14.77 21.02 15.65
CA GLU A 67 15.05 19.78 16.37
C GLU A 67 13.75 19.07 16.75
N PRO A 68 13.66 17.73 16.58
CA PRO A 68 12.43 16.99 16.86
C PRO A 68 12.10 16.97 18.35
N ILE A 69 10.85 17.28 18.70
CA ILE A 69 10.30 17.20 20.06
C ILE A 69 9.51 15.91 20.19
N PHE A 70 9.78 15.13 21.23
CA PHE A 70 9.12 13.86 21.49
C PHE A 70 8.33 13.85 22.80
N ARG A 71 7.27 13.04 22.86
CA ARG A 71 6.62 12.63 24.11
C ARG A 71 6.54 11.11 24.21
N PRO A 72 6.46 10.52 25.42
CA PRO A 72 6.17 9.10 25.56
C PRO A 72 4.82 8.74 24.92
N ALA A 73 4.78 7.59 24.25
CA ALA A 73 3.51 7.00 23.85
C ALA A 73 2.72 6.59 25.10
N THR A 74 1.44 6.97 25.16
CA THR A 74 0.53 6.62 26.26
C THR A 74 -0.28 5.35 25.98
N LYS A 75 -0.11 4.77 24.80
CA LYS A 75 -0.71 3.51 24.35
C LYS A 75 0.40 2.62 23.82
N ALA A 76 0.31 1.31 24.08
CA ALA A 76 1.22 0.34 23.50
C ALA A 76 1.14 0.43 21.96
N ILE A 77 2.29 0.44 21.29
CA ILE A 77 2.32 0.23 19.84
C ILE A 77 1.98 -1.24 19.59
N THR A 78 1.27 -1.55 18.50
CA THR A 78 0.91 -2.94 18.14
C THR A 78 1.53 -3.33 16.79
N LEU A 79 1.57 -4.64 16.51
CA LEU A 79 2.53 -5.21 15.56
C LEU A 79 2.31 -4.82 14.10
N ARG A 80 3.40 -4.37 13.45
CA ARG A 80 3.53 -4.28 11.98
C ARG A 80 4.79 -4.89 11.37
N GLN A 81 5.66 -5.59 12.09
CA GLN A 81 6.73 -6.39 11.46
C GLN A 81 7.36 -7.38 12.44
N ARG A 82 7.67 -8.59 11.94
CA ARG A 82 8.44 -9.68 12.56
C ARG A 82 7.68 -10.66 13.47
N VAL A 83 6.95 -11.58 12.83
CA VAL A 83 6.22 -12.69 13.49
C VAL A 83 6.83 -14.05 13.19
N THR A 84 7.50 -14.17 12.06
CA THR A 84 7.87 -15.45 11.49
C THR A 84 9.37 -15.62 11.46
N SER A 85 9.85 -16.85 11.65
CA SER A 85 11.27 -17.22 11.44
C SER A 85 11.70 -17.21 9.96
N MET A 86 10.80 -16.84 9.05
CA MET A 86 11.04 -16.69 7.62
C MET A 86 11.29 -15.22 7.24
N LYS A 87 12.07 -14.99 6.18
CA LYS A 87 12.18 -13.64 5.60
C LYS A 87 10.84 -13.22 5.00
N LEU A 88 10.52 -11.92 5.01
CA LEU A 88 9.24 -11.39 4.50
C LEU A 88 8.95 -11.86 3.07
N GLY A 89 9.93 -11.77 2.18
CA GLY A 89 9.80 -12.22 0.80
C GLY A 89 9.51 -13.71 0.66
N GLU A 90 10.13 -14.56 1.49
CA GLU A 90 9.90 -16.00 1.49
C GLU A 90 8.50 -16.34 2.01
N TYR A 91 8.05 -15.63 3.06
CA TYR A 91 6.71 -15.79 3.61
C TYR A 91 5.66 -15.41 2.56
N MET A 92 5.79 -14.21 1.96
CA MET A 92 4.87 -13.75 0.92
C MET A 92 4.86 -14.69 -0.27
N LYS A 93 6.04 -15.17 -0.71
CA LYS A 93 6.12 -16.15 -1.79
C LYS A 93 5.28 -17.39 -1.47
N ARG A 94 5.54 -18.03 -0.34
CA ARG A 94 4.88 -19.30 0.02
C ARG A 94 3.38 -19.15 0.30
N HIS A 95 2.99 -18.10 1.01
CA HIS A 95 1.65 -17.98 1.60
C HIS A 95 0.71 -17.03 0.85
N ILE A 96 1.23 -16.26 -0.11
CA ILE A 96 0.44 -15.35 -0.94
C ILE A 96 0.68 -15.66 -2.41
N PHE A 97 1.91 -15.48 -2.89
CA PHE A 97 2.21 -15.50 -4.32
C PHE A 97 1.98 -16.88 -4.93
N ASP A 98 2.54 -17.94 -4.34
CA ASP A 98 2.36 -19.31 -4.82
C ASP A 98 0.88 -19.73 -4.73
N VAL A 99 0.15 -19.25 -3.71
CA VAL A 99 -1.28 -19.54 -3.52
C VAL A 99 -2.13 -18.97 -4.65
N VAL A 100 -1.86 -17.74 -5.10
CA VAL A 100 -2.59 -17.12 -6.22
C VAL A 100 -1.88 -17.27 -7.57
N SER A 101 -0.79 -18.04 -7.61
CA SER A 101 0.06 -18.21 -8.80
C SER A 101 0.56 -16.88 -9.37
N ALA A 102 1.00 -15.99 -8.48
CA ALA A 102 1.68 -14.76 -8.84
C ALA A 102 3.20 -14.97 -8.96
N ASN A 103 3.73 -14.84 -10.17
CA ASN A 103 5.12 -15.23 -10.47
C ASN A 103 6.00 -14.02 -10.82
N ASP A 104 5.40 -12.98 -11.38
CA ASP A 104 6.09 -11.76 -11.79
C ASP A 104 6.02 -10.67 -10.71
N ILE A 105 6.33 -11.08 -9.48
CA ILE A 105 6.35 -10.23 -8.29
C ILE A 105 7.57 -10.54 -7.41
N THR A 106 8.32 -9.53 -6.99
CA THR A 106 9.56 -9.72 -6.22
C THR A 106 9.99 -8.49 -5.42
N PHE A 107 10.70 -8.69 -4.32
CA PHE A 107 11.52 -7.65 -3.66
C PHE A 107 12.92 -7.52 -4.28
N HIS A 108 13.44 -8.62 -4.83
CA HIS A 108 14.80 -8.72 -5.34
C HIS A 108 14.78 -8.69 -6.87
N LEU A 109 14.58 -7.48 -7.42
CA LEU A 109 14.58 -7.29 -8.87
C LEU A 109 15.96 -7.57 -9.47
N ASP A 110 17.04 -7.34 -8.72
CA ASP A 110 18.42 -7.71 -9.07
C ASP A 110 18.58 -9.19 -9.45
N GLN A 111 17.76 -10.07 -8.86
CA GLN A 111 17.82 -11.53 -9.06
C GLN A 111 16.89 -12.03 -10.18
N ARG A 112 16.11 -11.15 -10.82
CA ARG A 112 15.11 -11.49 -11.83
C ARG A 112 15.41 -10.78 -13.15
N GLU A 113 16.33 -11.34 -13.93
CA GLU A 113 16.70 -10.81 -15.26
C GLU A 113 15.49 -10.69 -16.19
N ASP A 114 14.61 -11.69 -16.15
CA ASP A 114 13.35 -11.73 -16.90
C ASP A 114 12.38 -10.59 -16.55
N LEU A 115 12.38 -10.14 -15.28
CA LEU A 115 11.58 -9.00 -14.83
C LEU A 115 12.28 -7.67 -15.11
N ARG A 116 13.61 -7.61 -14.97
CA ARG A 116 14.40 -6.40 -15.29
C ARG A 116 14.26 -6.02 -16.76
N ALA A 117 14.23 -6.99 -17.66
CA ALA A 117 14.06 -6.77 -19.10
C ALA A 117 12.73 -6.09 -19.47
N ARG A 118 11.70 -6.24 -18.62
CA ARG A 118 10.35 -5.67 -18.80
C ARG A 118 10.04 -4.53 -17.83
N LYS A 119 11.04 -4.02 -17.11
CA LYS A 119 10.83 -2.98 -16.12
C LYS A 119 10.40 -1.68 -16.80
N ALA A 120 9.22 -1.20 -16.46
CA ALA A 120 8.73 0.10 -16.88
C ALA A 120 9.58 1.23 -16.29
N LYS A 121 9.76 2.28 -17.09
CA LYS A 121 10.42 3.52 -16.66
C LYS A 121 9.47 4.35 -15.80
N ASN A 122 10.05 5.05 -14.83
CA ASN A 122 9.36 6.08 -14.08
C ASN A 122 9.67 7.45 -14.66
N TRP A 123 8.69 8.33 -14.60
CA TRP A 123 8.74 9.68 -15.13
C TRP A 123 8.36 10.67 -14.03
N GLN A 124 8.90 11.87 -14.11
CA GLN A 124 8.56 12.99 -13.24
C GLN A 124 8.21 14.20 -14.10
N ARG A 125 7.31 15.04 -13.59
CA ARG A 125 6.95 16.30 -14.25
C ARG A 125 7.99 17.37 -13.95
N VAL A 126 8.53 17.99 -15.00
CA VAL A 126 9.43 19.14 -14.92
C VAL A 126 8.85 20.25 -15.78
N GLY A 127 8.21 21.22 -15.12
CA GLY A 127 7.42 22.25 -15.79
C GLY A 127 6.29 21.63 -16.64
N GLN A 128 6.34 21.86 -17.95
CA GLN A 128 5.39 21.31 -18.92
C GLN A 128 5.86 20.00 -19.57
N SER A 129 7.04 19.49 -19.21
CA SER A 129 7.65 18.30 -19.79
C SER A 129 7.69 17.13 -18.81
N LEU A 130 7.99 15.93 -19.33
CA LEU A 130 8.26 14.73 -18.55
C LEU A 130 9.73 14.35 -18.71
N GLU A 131 10.38 14.02 -17.60
CA GLU A 131 11.74 13.50 -17.57
C GLU A 131 11.78 12.14 -16.88
N GLU A 132 12.64 11.23 -17.32
CA GLU A 132 12.83 9.93 -16.66
C GLU A 132 13.39 10.14 -15.25
N GLU A 133 12.78 9.51 -14.23
CA GLU A 133 13.26 9.51 -12.86
C GLU A 133 14.51 8.63 -12.76
N LYS A 134 15.65 9.26 -12.45
CA LYS A 134 16.97 8.62 -12.39
C LYS A 134 17.37 8.23 -10.97
N ASN A 135 16.67 8.70 -9.95
CA ASN A 135 16.99 8.47 -8.55
C ASN A 135 16.05 7.42 -7.96
N PRO A 136 16.46 6.13 -7.90
CA PRO A 136 15.65 5.12 -7.27
C PRO A 136 15.48 5.40 -5.77
N VAL A 137 14.26 5.32 -5.27
CA VAL A 137 13.95 5.49 -3.84
C VAL A 137 14.48 4.32 -3.00
N MET A 138 14.50 3.12 -3.58
CA MET A 138 14.99 1.91 -2.93
C MET A 138 16.42 1.57 -3.37
N PRO A 139 17.29 1.11 -2.45
CA PRO A 139 18.59 0.58 -2.83
C PRO A 139 18.43 -0.66 -3.72
N ASN A 140 19.37 -0.88 -4.63
CA ASN A 140 19.40 -2.07 -5.47
C ASN A 140 20.85 -2.58 -5.56
N PRO A 141 21.19 -3.75 -5.01
CA PRO A 141 20.30 -4.73 -4.39
C PRO A 141 19.73 -4.27 -3.03
N VAL A 142 18.55 -4.77 -2.66
CA VAL A 142 18.00 -4.59 -1.30
C VAL A 142 18.62 -5.64 -0.36
N ALA A 143 18.98 -5.24 0.86
CA ALA A 143 19.44 -6.16 1.89
C ALA A 143 18.32 -7.11 2.36
N GLU A 144 17.12 -6.55 2.54
CA GLU A 144 15.91 -7.28 2.95
C GLU A 144 14.67 -6.70 2.24
N GLY A 145 13.61 -7.53 2.13
CA GLY A 145 12.34 -7.09 1.55
C GLY A 145 11.64 -6.04 2.42
N GLN A 146 11.36 -4.87 1.85
CA GLN A 146 10.73 -3.76 2.58
C GLN A 146 9.20 -3.77 2.43
N GLY A 147 8.47 -4.24 3.44
CA GLY A 147 7.00 -4.31 3.42
C GLY A 147 6.27 -2.96 3.27
N GLY A 148 6.99 -1.85 3.45
CA GLY A 148 6.44 -0.51 3.21
C GLY A 148 6.37 -0.10 1.74
N GLY A 149 7.19 -0.68 0.87
CA GLY A 149 7.26 -0.19 -0.51
C GLY A 149 8.19 -0.92 -1.48
N GLY A 150 8.72 -2.09 -1.12
CA GLY A 150 9.82 -2.71 -1.84
C GLY A 150 9.43 -3.65 -2.99
N LEU A 151 8.14 -3.92 -3.23
CA LEU A 151 7.75 -4.86 -4.27
C LEU A 151 7.83 -4.24 -5.66
N TYR A 152 8.27 -5.07 -6.61
CA TYR A 152 8.06 -4.91 -8.03
C TYR A 152 7.03 -5.95 -8.47
N ALA A 153 6.06 -5.55 -9.28
CA ALA A 153 5.05 -6.46 -9.82
C ALA A 153 4.49 -5.97 -11.15
N THR A 154 3.85 -6.86 -11.90
CA THR A 154 2.97 -6.46 -13.00
C THR A 154 1.55 -6.15 -12.48
N VAL A 155 0.74 -5.50 -13.32
CA VAL A 155 -0.70 -5.28 -13.07
C VAL A 155 -1.41 -6.61 -12.81
N ASN A 156 -1.12 -7.61 -13.66
CA ASN A 156 -1.75 -8.92 -13.58
C ASN A 156 -1.48 -9.61 -12.23
N GLU A 157 -0.27 -9.47 -11.66
CA GLU A 157 0.04 -10.07 -10.36
C GLU A 157 -0.70 -9.40 -9.20
N MET A 158 -0.85 -8.08 -9.23
CA MET A 158 -1.67 -7.39 -8.22
C MET A 158 -3.14 -7.80 -8.33
N LEU A 159 -3.68 -7.94 -9.54
CA LEU A 159 -5.05 -8.41 -9.76
C LEU A 159 -5.27 -9.83 -9.21
N LYS A 160 -4.31 -10.75 -9.37
CA LYS A 160 -4.38 -12.09 -8.77
C LYS A 160 -4.43 -12.05 -7.24
N ILE A 161 -3.63 -11.16 -6.62
CA ILE A 161 -3.63 -10.99 -5.17
C ILE A 161 -4.98 -10.44 -4.69
N TYR A 162 -5.48 -9.38 -5.34
CA TYR A 162 -6.79 -8.83 -5.00
C TYR A 162 -7.88 -9.89 -5.16
N HIS A 163 -7.93 -10.59 -6.29
CA HIS A 163 -8.86 -11.68 -6.53
C HIS A 163 -8.76 -12.76 -5.46
N GLY A 164 -7.54 -13.15 -5.03
CA GLY A 164 -7.35 -14.10 -3.94
C GLY A 164 -7.90 -13.65 -2.58
N VAL A 165 -7.93 -12.34 -2.31
CA VAL A 165 -8.64 -11.79 -1.14
C VAL A 165 -10.16 -11.87 -1.36
N LEU A 166 -10.65 -11.42 -2.52
CA LEU A 166 -12.08 -11.39 -2.82
C LEU A 166 -12.74 -12.78 -2.83
N THR A 167 -11.98 -13.80 -3.24
CA THR A 167 -12.44 -15.20 -3.24
C THR A 167 -12.02 -15.95 -1.98
N GLU A 168 -11.61 -15.26 -0.92
CA GLU A 168 -11.29 -15.85 0.39
C GLU A 168 -10.17 -16.90 0.36
N LYS A 169 -9.35 -16.89 -0.71
CA LYS A 169 -8.26 -17.85 -0.90
C LYS A 169 -7.05 -17.51 -0.02
N LEU A 170 -6.89 -16.23 0.30
CA LEU A 170 -5.74 -15.71 1.05
C LEU A 170 -6.02 -15.48 2.53
N LEU A 171 -7.28 -15.20 2.90
CA LEU A 171 -7.74 -14.86 4.25
C LEU A 171 -9.19 -15.33 4.41
N ARG A 172 -9.59 -15.64 5.64
CA ARG A 172 -10.98 -15.96 6.00
C ARG A 172 -11.89 -14.73 5.85
N PRO A 173 -13.17 -14.92 5.49
CA PRO A 173 -14.10 -13.81 5.33
C PRO A 173 -14.24 -12.91 6.56
N GLU A 174 -14.15 -13.45 7.78
CA GLU A 174 -14.22 -12.66 9.01
C GLU A 174 -13.02 -11.71 9.13
N THR A 175 -11.83 -12.19 8.77
CA THR A 175 -10.60 -11.41 8.78
C THR A 175 -10.64 -10.31 7.72
N ILE A 176 -11.14 -10.64 6.52
CA ILE A 176 -11.34 -9.68 5.44
C ILE A 176 -12.34 -8.59 5.88
N LYS A 177 -13.42 -8.96 6.55
CA LYS A 177 -14.40 -8.01 7.09
C LYS A 177 -13.75 -7.01 8.04
N ILE A 178 -12.90 -7.47 8.97
CA ILE A 178 -12.17 -6.61 9.91
C ILE A 178 -11.28 -5.62 9.15
N MET A 179 -10.55 -6.06 8.12
CA MET A 179 -9.66 -5.18 7.35
C MET A 179 -10.39 -3.98 6.74
N PHE A 180 -11.67 -4.14 6.39
CA PHE A 180 -12.49 -3.15 5.69
C PHE A 180 -13.34 -2.32 6.67
N GLN A 181 -13.18 -2.49 7.98
CA GLN A 181 -13.79 -1.62 8.99
C GLN A 181 -12.85 -0.47 9.38
N PRO A 182 -13.40 0.71 9.75
CA PRO A 182 -12.65 1.75 10.44
C PRO A 182 -11.93 1.22 11.68
N GLN A 183 -10.63 1.49 11.79
CA GLN A 183 -9.78 1.09 12.92
C GLN A 183 -9.36 2.27 13.81
N LEU A 184 -9.70 3.50 13.42
CA LEU A 184 -9.34 4.69 14.17
C LEU A 184 -10.44 5.07 15.17
N GLU A 185 -10.04 5.50 16.37
CA GLU A 185 -10.95 6.06 17.37
C GLU A 185 -11.60 7.37 16.90
N ASN A 186 -10.88 8.14 16.09
CA ASN A 186 -11.37 9.35 15.45
C ASN A 186 -10.64 9.57 14.11
N ASN A 187 -11.22 10.40 13.24
CA ASN A 187 -10.68 10.67 11.90
C ASN A 187 -9.96 12.03 11.81
N VAL A 188 -9.47 12.57 12.93
CA VAL A 188 -8.74 13.85 12.93
C VAL A 188 -7.52 13.73 12.01
N GLY A 189 -7.40 14.68 11.08
CA GLY A 189 -6.34 14.70 10.06
C GLY A 189 -6.73 14.00 8.76
N LEU A 190 -7.84 13.25 8.74
CA LEU A 190 -8.46 12.70 7.54
C LEU A 190 -9.74 13.46 7.11
N ASP A 191 -10.26 14.33 7.99
CA ASP A 191 -11.50 15.10 7.83
C ASP A 191 -11.33 16.38 7.01
N LYS A 192 -10.09 16.78 6.73
CA LYS A 192 -9.75 18.03 6.02
C LYS A 192 -8.73 17.83 4.89
N PRO A 193 -9.06 17.03 3.86
CA PRO A 193 -8.14 16.76 2.74
C PRO A 193 -7.61 18.01 2.04
N ASP A 194 -8.41 19.07 1.97
CA ASP A 194 -8.06 20.29 1.24
C ASP A 194 -7.09 21.21 2.00
N GLU A 195 -6.80 20.93 3.28
CA GLU A 195 -5.74 21.62 4.03
C GLU A 195 -4.33 21.07 3.69
N TYR A 196 -4.23 19.94 2.98
CA TYR A 196 -2.97 19.31 2.60
C TYR A 196 -2.48 19.74 1.20
N PRO A 197 -1.16 19.74 0.96
CA PRO A 197 -0.61 19.90 -0.39
C PRO A 197 -1.19 18.87 -1.37
N VAL A 198 -1.36 19.27 -2.63
CA VAL A 198 -1.99 18.44 -3.67
C VAL A 198 -1.34 17.07 -3.79
N PHE A 199 -0.01 16.98 -3.75
CA PHE A 199 0.69 15.70 -3.82
C PHE A 199 0.35 14.76 -2.64
N VAL A 200 0.20 15.30 -1.42
CA VAL A 200 -0.21 14.52 -0.23
C VAL A 200 -1.66 14.06 -0.37
N ARG A 201 -2.54 14.97 -0.80
CA ARG A 201 -3.95 14.66 -1.03
C ARG A 201 -4.11 13.55 -2.07
N ASN A 202 -3.40 13.64 -3.19
CA ASN A 202 -3.42 12.63 -4.25
C ASN A 202 -2.85 11.28 -3.77
N ALA A 203 -1.83 11.29 -2.91
CA ALA A 203 -1.29 10.06 -2.35
C ALA A 203 -2.28 9.38 -1.38
N ILE A 204 -2.90 10.13 -0.46
CA ILE A 204 -3.71 9.55 0.62
C ILE A 204 -5.17 9.33 0.21
N TRP A 205 -5.86 10.36 -0.31
CA TRP A 205 -7.27 10.28 -0.72
C TRP A 205 -7.43 9.82 -2.16
N ASN A 206 -6.44 10.10 -3.01
CA ASN A 206 -6.42 9.68 -4.41
C ASN A 206 -7.73 10.03 -5.14
N ALA A 207 -8.51 9.03 -5.55
CA ALA A 207 -9.77 9.19 -6.29
C ALA A 207 -11.01 9.29 -5.37
N VAL A 208 -10.82 9.51 -4.07
CA VAL A 208 -11.92 9.81 -3.13
C VAL A 208 -12.19 11.32 -3.17
N PRO A 209 -13.43 11.75 -3.48
CA PRO A 209 -13.82 13.15 -3.40
C PRO A 209 -13.59 13.74 -2.00
N SER A 210 -13.22 15.03 -1.92
CA SER A 210 -12.86 15.66 -0.64
C SER A 210 -14.03 15.83 0.33
N ASP A 211 -15.27 15.81 -0.19
CA ASP A 211 -16.51 15.89 0.57
C ASP A 211 -16.98 14.53 1.13
N VAL A 212 -16.24 13.45 0.86
CA VAL A 212 -16.59 12.10 1.29
C VAL A 212 -15.81 11.71 2.54
N SER A 213 -16.53 11.46 3.63
CA SER A 213 -15.93 11.01 4.89
C SER A 213 -15.23 9.66 4.76
N VAL A 214 -14.02 9.58 5.33
CA VAL A 214 -13.15 8.41 5.33
C VAL A 214 -12.59 8.11 6.71
N SER A 215 -12.16 6.86 6.92
CA SER A 215 -11.32 6.41 8.02
C SER A 215 -10.14 5.61 7.47
N PHE A 216 -9.40 4.94 8.35
CA PHE A 216 -8.34 4.01 7.97
C PHE A 216 -8.68 2.60 8.42
N GLY A 217 -8.64 1.65 7.49
CA GLY A 217 -8.78 0.21 7.73
C GLY A 217 -7.41 -0.47 7.89
N LEU A 218 -7.40 -1.80 7.94
CA LEU A 218 -6.15 -2.55 7.85
C LEU A 218 -5.78 -2.71 6.37
N GLY A 219 -4.88 -1.86 5.90
CA GLY A 219 -4.29 -1.93 4.56
C GLY A 219 -4.57 -0.73 3.66
N GLY A 220 -5.42 0.21 4.08
CA GLY A 220 -5.69 1.43 3.30
C GLY A 220 -6.79 2.30 3.90
N LEU A 221 -7.14 3.35 3.15
CA LEU A 221 -8.22 4.28 3.46
C LEU A 221 -9.57 3.60 3.22
N VAL A 222 -10.54 3.83 4.11
CA VAL A 222 -11.88 3.22 4.05
C VAL A 222 -12.95 4.31 3.95
N ASN A 223 -13.86 4.15 3.01
CA ASN A 223 -15.04 5.00 2.86
C ASN A 223 -16.03 4.80 4.01
N ILE A 224 -16.36 5.87 4.75
CA ILE A 224 -17.45 5.86 5.75
C ILE A 224 -18.78 6.26 5.09
N ALA A 225 -18.71 7.05 4.01
CA ALA A 225 -19.84 7.37 3.17
C ALA A 225 -19.66 6.78 1.75
N ALA A 226 -20.77 6.39 1.13
CA ALA A 226 -20.77 5.97 -0.26
C ALA A 226 -20.50 7.17 -1.18
N VAL A 227 -19.82 6.91 -2.29
CA VAL A 227 -19.79 7.81 -3.44
C VAL A 227 -20.82 7.27 -4.43
N PRO A 228 -21.93 7.97 -4.66
CA PRO A 228 -23.01 7.51 -5.54
C PRO A 228 -22.49 7.00 -6.87
N GLU A 229 -22.99 5.84 -7.30
CA GLU A 229 -22.64 5.18 -8.58
C GLU A 229 -21.17 4.77 -8.74
N ARG A 230 -20.32 4.97 -7.73
CA ARG A 230 -18.90 4.66 -7.76
C ARG A 230 -18.51 3.64 -6.70
N ARG A 231 -18.47 4.02 -5.42
CA ARG A 231 -18.00 3.14 -4.34
C ARG A 231 -18.93 3.16 -3.14
N GLY A 232 -19.17 1.99 -2.56
CA GLY A 232 -20.03 1.84 -1.38
C GLY A 232 -19.32 2.19 -0.08
N VAL A 233 -20.08 2.22 1.02
CA VAL A 233 -19.52 2.28 2.38
C VAL A 233 -18.63 1.05 2.63
N ASN A 234 -17.56 1.22 3.39
CA ASN A 234 -16.52 0.21 3.65
C ASN A 234 -15.70 -0.20 2.43
N SER A 235 -15.73 0.58 1.36
CA SER A 235 -14.77 0.44 0.25
C SER A 235 -13.37 0.83 0.71
N LEU A 236 -12.37 0.00 0.43
CA LEU A 236 -10.97 0.19 0.83
C LEU A 236 -10.13 0.59 -0.40
N THR A 237 -9.26 1.58 -0.24
CA THR A 237 -8.42 2.10 -1.32
C THR A 237 -7.02 2.42 -0.79
N TRP A 238 -6.02 2.23 -1.64
CA TRP A 238 -4.68 2.74 -1.39
C TRP A 238 -3.92 3.02 -2.69
N SER A 239 -2.81 3.72 -2.58
CA SER A 239 -1.97 4.12 -3.71
C SER A 239 -0.50 3.82 -3.47
N GLY A 240 0.27 3.79 -4.55
CA GLY A 240 1.71 3.82 -4.60
C GLY A 240 2.18 5.05 -5.36
N ILE A 241 3.40 5.50 -5.04
CA ILE A 241 3.95 6.77 -5.50
C ILE A 241 4.05 6.93 -7.03
N PRO A 242 4.28 5.90 -7.87
CA PRO A 242 4.26 6.07 -9.32
C PRO A 242 2.81 6.00 -9.82
N ASN A 243 1.94 6.85 -9.24
CA ASN A 243 0.50 6.96 -9.49
C ASN A 243 -0.19 5.61 -9.78
N CYS A 244 0.16 4.58 -9.01
CA CYS A 244 -0.47 3.27 -9.09
C CYS A 244 -1.49 3.13 -7.96
N TYR A 245 -2.75 2.84 -8.26
CA TYR A 245 -3.77 2.74 -7.22
C TYR A 245 -4.76 1.62 -7.47
N TRP A 246 -5.42 1.20 -6.40
CA TRP A 246 -6.53 0.25 -6.48
C TRP A 246 -7.65 0.68 -5.55
N VAL A 247 -8.87 0.33 -5.93
CA VAL A 247 -10.09 0.59 -5.17
C VAL A 247 -10.89 -0.69 -5.10
N SER A 248 -11.25 -1.13 -3.90
CA SER A 248 -12.31 -2.11 -3.72
C SER A 248 -13.67 -1.42 -3.73
N GLN A 249 -14.70 -2.13 -4.18
CA GLN A 249 -16.09 -1.75 -4.01
C GLN A 249 -16.73 -2.75 -3.07
N SER A 250 -17.33 -2.27 -1.98
CA SER A 250 -18.32 -3.05 -1.23
C SER A 250 -19.69 -2.71 -1.82
N VAL A 251 -20.28 -3.63 -2.58
CA VAL A 251 -21.69 -3.54 -2.98
C VAL A 251 -22.41 -4.72 -2.36
N LEU A 252 -23.32 -4.47 -1.42
CA LEU A 252 -24.23 -5.49 -0.89
C LEU A 252 -23.49 -6.77 -0.41
N ASN A 253 -22.44 -6.62 0.40
CA ASN A 253 -21.59 -7.70 0.91
C ASN A 253 -20.74 -8.45 -0.14
N GLU A 254 -20.69 -7.99 -1.39
CA GLU A 254 -19.73 -8.46 -2.38
C GLU A 254 -18.60 -7.44 -2.55
N MET A 255 -17.38 -7.94 -2.49
CA MET A 255 -16.17 -7.15 -2.61
C MET A 255 -15.65 -7.30 -4.05
N LYS A 256 -15.47 -6.19 -4.79
CA LYS A 256 -15.03 -6.18 -6.21
C LYS A 256 -13.85 -5.23 -6.41
N VAL A 257 -12.91 -5.54 -7.31
CA VAL A 257 -11.89 -4.54 -7.74
C VAL A 257 -12.55 -3.63 -8.76
N LEU A 258 -12.65 -2.33 -8.47
CA LEU A 258 -13.35 -1.37 -9.33
C LEU A 258 -12.42 -0.79 -10.41
N ALA A 259 -11.19 -0.49 -10.04
CA ALA A 259 -10.22 0.13 -10.94
C ALA A 259 -8.80 -0.13 -10.44
N HIS A 260 -7.91 -0.47 -11.39
CA HIS A 260 -6.48 -0.46 -11.18
C HIS A 260 -5.85 0.37 -12.30
N SER A 261 -5.09 1.39 -11.94
CA SER A 261 -4.45 2.29 -12.89
C SER A 261 -2.98 2.43 -12.53
N TRP A 262 -2.15 2.49 -13.56
CA TRP A 262 -0.72 2.75 -13.48
C TRP A 262 -0.42 3.90 -14.40
N VAL A 263 0.03 5.00 -13.81
CA VAL A 263 0.68 6.08 -14.54
C VAL A 263 2.02 6.20 -13.88
N ASN A 264 3.12 5.81 -14.53
CA ASN A 264 4.46 5.89 -13.93
C ASN A 264 4.96 7.35 -13.81
N LEU A 265 4.12 8.24 -13.28
CA LEU A 265 4.38 9.64 -13.01
C LEU A 265 4.52 9.79 -11.50
N VAL A 266 5.63 10.37 -11.07
CA VAL A 266 5.84 10.77 -9.67
C VAL A 266 5.54 12.25 -9.56
N ASP A 267 4.39 12.59 -8.95
CA ASP A 267 4.05 13.99 -8.68
C ASP A 267 4.74 14.44 -7.38
N ARG A 268 5.74 15.31 -7.50
CA ARG A 268 6.52 15.85 -6.36
C ARG A 268 6.16 17.30 -5.98
N TYR A 269 5.13 17.88 -6.57
CA TYR A 269 4.80 19.31 -6.42
C TYR A 269 3.30 19.53 -6.21
#